data_AF-A0AAC8QUR3-F1
#
_entry.id   AF-A0AAC8QUR3-F1
#
_cell.length_a   1.000
_cell.length_b   1.000
_cell.length_c   1.000
_cell.angle_alpha   90.00
_cell.angle_beta   90.00
_cell.angle_gamma   90.00
#
_symmetry.space_group_name_H-M   'P 1'
#
loop_
_entity.id
_entity.type
_entity.pdbx_description
1 polymer ?
#
loop_
_entity_poly.entity_id
_entity_poly.type
_entity_poly.pdbx_seq_one_letter_code
_entity_poly.pdbx_strand_id
1 'polypeptide(L)'
;MDELITNTVRQIKENNPGPVYKSKDPQLTIGDVFSKLFLESQNSWIEYRKNFCLGVGSQIGEDTYDYWPYIYQCQINLNKRHAEEIKLLHADEE
;
A
#
# COMPACT_ATOMS: atom_id res chain seq x y z
N MET A 1 3.98 -7.66 3.31
CA MET A 1 3.33 -6.41 2.85
C MET A 1 2.69 -5.72 4.03
N ASP A 2 1.83 -6.41 4.77
CA ASP A 2 1.15 -5.89 5.97
C ASP A 2 2.13 -5.33 7.02
N GLU A 3 3.25 -6.02 7.26
CA GLU A 3 4.30 -5.53 8.15
C GLU A 3 4.91 -4.20 7.65
N LEU A 4 5.22 -4.09 6.36
CA LEU A 4 5.74 -2.86 5.76
C LEU A 4 4.72 -1.72 5.92
N ILE A 5 3.45 -1.96 5.59
CA ILE A 5 2.37 -0.98 5.74
C ILE A 5 2.25 -0.51 7.20
N THR A 6 2.26 -1.46 8.14
CA THR A 6 2.16 -1.16 9.58
C THR A 6 3.33 -0.31 10.06
N ASN A 7 4.55 -0.65 9.64
CA ASN A 7 5.75 0.09 9.98
C ASN A 7 5.73 1.50 9.38
N THR A 8 5.32 1.65 8.12
CA THR A 8 5.20 2.95 7.46
C THR A 8 4.15 3.83 8.13
N VAL A 9 2.99 3.28 8.54
CA VAL A 9 1.97 4.02 9.30
C VAL A 9 2.54 4.57 10.60
N ARG A 10 3.31 3.75 11.32
CA ARG A 10 3.98 4.18 12.55
C ARG A 10 4.97 5.32 12.27
N GLN A 11 5.82 5.18 11.26
CA GLN A 11 6.79 6.22 10.87
C GLN A 11 6.12 7.52 10.41
N ILE A 12 5.04 7.45 9.63
CA ILE A 12 4.26 8.64 9.23
C ILE A 12 3.78 9.41 10.45
N LYS A 13 3.26 8.73 11.48
CA LYS A 13 2.80 9.37 12.71
C LYS A 13 3.94 10.00 13.51
N GLU A 14 5.04 9.26 13.68
CA GLU A 14 6.23 9.73 14.40
C GLU A 14 6.88 10.96 13.74
N ASN A 15 6.97 10.98 12.40
CA ASN A 15 7.62 12.05 11.66
C ASN A 15 6.72 13.29 11.46
N ASN A 16 5.40 13.18 11.73
CA ASN A 16 4.45 14.27 11.50
C ASN A 16 3.59 14.59 12.74
N PRO A 17 4.19 14.94 13.90
CA PRO A 17 3.46 15.18 15.15
C PRO A 17 2.72 16.53 15.18
N GLY A 18 2.95 17.40 14.19
CA GLY A 18 2.38 18.75 14.16
C GLY A 18 0.86 18.76 14.02
N PRO A 19 0.17 19.78 14.56
CA PRO A 19 -1.28 19.90 14.46
C PRO A 19 -1.72 20.21 13.03
N VAL A 20 -2.91 19.75 12.65
CA VAL A 20 -3.54 20.15 11.40
C VAL A 20 -3.94 21.63 11.46
N TYR A 21 -3.44 22.44 10.53
CA TYR A 21 -3.73 23.87 10.48
C TYR A 21 -5.24 24.15 10.39
N LYS A 22 -5.74 25.03 11.27
CA LYS A 22 -7.16 25.40 11.39
C LYS A 22 -8.13 24.23 11.65
N SER A 23 -7.64 23.09 12.14
CA SER A 23 -8.51 22.00 12.58
C SER A 23 -9.41 22.45 13.74
N LYS A 24 -10.66 21.98 13.76
CA LYS A 24 -11.58 22.12 14.90
C LYS A 24 -11.27 21.11 16.01
N ASP A 25 -10.51 20.07 15.68
CA ASP A 25 -9.99 19.08 16.63
C ASP A 25 -8.54 19.44 16.97
N PRO A 26 -8.25 19.88 18.21
CA PRO A 26 -6.90 20.26 18.64
C PRO A 26 -5.97 19.07 18.86
N GLN A 27 -6.48 17.83 18.89
CA GLN A 27 -5.66 16.62 19.03
C GLN A 27 -5.29 15.99 17.68
N LEU A 28 -5.92 16.43 16.58
CA LEU A 28 -5.67 15.89 15.25
C LEU A 28 -4.31 16.34 14.72
N THR A 29 -3.42 15.37 14.46
CA THR A 29 -2.10 15.62 13.89
C THR A 29 -2.09 15.44 12.37
N ILE A 30 -1.08 16.02 11.71
CA ILE A 30 -0.80 15.78 10.28
C ILE A 30 -0.55 14.29 10.05
N GLY A 31 0.17 13.63 10.97
CA GLY A 31 0.42 12.20 10.93
C GLY A 31 -0.84 11.35 10.99
N ASP A 32 -1.87 11.76 11.74
CA ASP A 32 -3.16 11.06 11.78
C ASP A 32 -3.89 11.14 10.44
N VAL A 33 -3.94 12.33 9.83
CA VAL A 33 -4.56 12.53 8.51
C VAL A 33 -3.80 11.76 7.44
N PHE A 34 -2.47 11.87 7.42
CA PHE A 34 -1.65 11.22 6.42
C PHE A 34 -1.70 9.70 6.56
N SER A 35 -1.53 9.14 7.76
CA SER A 35 -1.58 7.68 7.96
C SER A 35 -2.95 7.09 7.62
N LYS A 36 -4.05 7.82 7.86
CA LYS A 36 -5.39 7.41 7.42
C LYS A 36 -5.47 7.33 5.90
N LEU A 37 -5.09 8.38 5.18
CA LEU A 37 -5.14 8.41 3.72
C LEU A 37 -4.19 7.37 3.10
N PHE A 38 -3.03 7.16 3.71
CA PHE A 38 -2.11 6.09 3.33
C PHE A 38 -2.79 4.72 3.46
N LEU A 39 -3.40 4.39 4.61
CA LEU A 39 -4.12 3.12 4.78
C LEU A 39 -5.25 2.93 3.77
N GLU A 40 -6.02 3.98 3.47
CA GLU A 40 -7.06 3.95 2.43
C GLU A 40 -6.48 3.68 1.04
N SER A 41 -5.31 4.24 0.72
CA SER A 41 -4.60 3.97 -0.53
C SER A 41 -4.09 2.52 -0.59
N GLN A 42 -3.59 1.98 0.52
CA GLN A 42 -3.14 0.58 0.60
C GLN A 42 -4.29 -0.40 0.36
N ASN A 43 -5.46 -0.14 0.94
CA ASN A 43 -6.65 -0.97 0.70
C ASN A 43 -7.06 -0.94 -0.78
N SER A 44 -7.05 0.25 -1.39
CA SER A 44 -7.34 0.43 -2.81
C SER A 44 -6.34 -0.31 -3.70
N TRP A 45 -5.04 -0.25 -3.34
CA TRP A 45 -3.98 -0.95 -4.05
C TRP A 45 -4.09 -2.47 -3.94
N ILE A 46 -4.48 -3.01 -2.77
CA ILE A 46 -4.70 -4.45 -2.58
C ILE A 46 -5.80 -4.96 -3.52
N GLU A 47 -6.92 -4.23 -3.62
CA GLU A 47 -8.01 -4.57 -4.54
C GLU A 47 -7.60 -4.42 -6.00
N TYR A 48 -6.86 -3.35 -6.35
CA TYR A 48 -6.28 -3.21 -7.69
C TYR A 48 -5.40 -4.41 -8.04
N ARG A 49 -4.44 -4.79 -7.19
CA ARG A 49 -3.53 -5.92 -7.40
C ARG A 49 -4.31 -7.22 -7.63
N LYS A 50 -5.34 -7.46 -6.82
CA LYS A 50 -6.20 -8.65 -6.95
C LYS A 50 -6.86 -8.70 -8.31
N ASN A 51 -7.60 -7.65 -8.69
CA ASN A 51 -8.36 -7.61 -9.94
C ASN A 51 -7.45 -7.62 -11.17
N PHE A 52 -6.33 -6.89 -11.11
CA PHE A 52 -5.34 -6.88 -12.17
C PHE A 52 -4.74 -8.27 -12.40
N CYS A 53 -4.31 -8.97 -11.34
CA CYS A 53 -3.72 -10.29 -11.50
C CYS A 53 -4.75 -11.35 -11.94
N LEU A 54 -6.03 -11.23 -11.58
CA LEU A 54 -7.09 -12.07 -12.16
C LEU A 54 -7.24 -11.83 -13.67
N GLY A 55 -7.21 -10.57 -14.11
CA GLY A 55 -7.24 -10.22 -15.54
C GLY A 55 -6.00 -10.67 -16.32
N VAL A 56 -4.83 -10.73 -15.67
CA VAL A 56 -3.62 -11.35 -16.23
C VAL A 56 -3.82 -12.87 -16.33
N GLY A 57 -4.34 -13.51 -15.29
CA GLY A 57 -4.68 -14.94 -15.26
C GLY A 57 -5.65 -15.37 -16.35
N SER A 58 -6.62 -14.53 -16.72
CA SER A 58 -7.61 -14.86 -17.75
C SER A 58 -7.00 -15.06 -19.15
N GLN A 59 -5.74 -14.64 -19.37
CA GLN A 59 -5.04 -14.85 -20.64
C GLN A 59 -4.71 -16.31 -20.90
N ILE A 60 -4.57 -17.14 -19.85
CA ILE A 60 -4.24 -18.56 -19.98
C ILE A 60 -5.44 -19.48 -19.75
N GLY A 61 -6.56 -18.96 -19.24
CA GLY A 61 -7.78 -19.74 -18.96
C GLY A 61 -7.81 -20.34 -17.56
N GLU A 62 -8.97 -20.28 -16.90
CA GLU A 62 -9.15 -20.72 -15.51
C GLU A 62 -8.99 -22.23 -15.29
N ASP A 63 -9.20 -23.01 -16.34
CA ASP A 63 -9.12 -24.47 -16.37
C ASP A 63 -7.68 -24.99 -16.53
N THR A 64 -6.72 -24.11 -16.83
CA THR A 64 -5.33 -24.50 -16.98
C THR A 64 -4.67 -24.78 -15.63
N TYR A 65 -3.78 -25.77 -15.62
CA TYR A 65 -2.99 -26.11 -14.43
C TYR A 65 -2.19 -24.90 -13.91
N ASP A 66 -1.73 -24.03 -14.82
CA ASP A 66 -0.90 -22.88 -14.49
C ASP A 66 -1.68 -21.62 -14.09
N TYR A 67 -3.03 -21.66 -14.07
CA TYR A 67 -3.87 -20.50 -13.77
C TYR A 67 -3.49 -19.81 -12.44
N TRP A 68 -3.54 -20.55 -11.33
CA TRP A 68 -3.20 -20.01 -10.01
C TRP A 68 -1.73 -19.65 -9.86
N PRO A 69 -0.76 -20.50 -10.26
CA PRO A 69 0.66 -20.14 -10.27
C PRO A 69 0.95 -18.81 -11.00
N TYR A 70 0.31 -18.58 -12.15
CA TYR A 70 0.49 -17.36 -12.93
C TYR A 70 -0.03 -16.10 -12.21
N ILE A 71 -1.21 -16.21 -11.56
CA ILE A 71 -1.78 -15.14 -10.72
C ILE A 71 -0.87 -14.83 -9.53
N TYR A 72 -0.35 -15.86 -8.83
CA TYR A 72 0.53 -15.66 -7.70
C TYR A 72 1.83 -14.96 -8.10
N GLN A 73 2.40 -15.34 -9.24
CA GLN A 73 3.61 -14.69 -9.74
C GLN A 73 3.36 -13.21 -10.07
N CYS A 74 2.19 -12.87 -10.63
CA CYS A 74 1.77 -11.48 -10.82
C CYS A 74 1.71 -10.73 -9.49
N GLN A 75 1.09 -11.31 -8.46
CA GLN A 75 0.97 -10.68 -7.14
C GLN A 75 2.34 -10.46 -6.49
N ILE A 76 3.26 -11.43 -6.59
CA ILE A 76 4.64 -11.31 -6.10
C ILE A 76 5.36 -10.13 -6.75
N ASN A 77 5.23 -10.00 -8.07
CA ASN A 77 5.89 -8.93 -8.82
C ASN A 77 5.33 -7.55 -8.45
N LEU A 78 4.01 -7.41 -8.32
CA LEU A 78 3.39 -6.17 -7.89
C LEU A 78 3.74 -5.81 -6.44
N ASN A 79 3.83 -6.80 -5.55
CA ASN A 79 4.28 -6.58 -4.16
C ASN A 79 5.69 -5.98 -4.11
N LYS A 80 6.62 -6.47 -4.94
CA LYS A 80 7.99 -5.95 -5.00
C LYS A 80 8.01 -4.48 -5.40
N ARG A 81 7.31 -4.13 -6.49
CA ARG A 81 7.24 -2.75 -6.99
C ARG A 81 6.58 -1.80 -6.00
N HIS A 82 5.47 -2.22 -5.39
CA HIS A 82 4.78 -1.36 -4.44
C HIS A 82 5.58 -1.16 -3.16
N ALA A 83 6.35 -2.16 -2.72
CA ALA A 83 7.27 -1.98 -1.61
C ALA A 83 8.35 -0.93 -1.92
N GLU A 84 8.80 -0.80 -3.17
CA GLU A 84 9.72 0.25 -3.61
C GLU A 84 9.03 1.63 -3.58
N GLU A 85 7.80 1.73 -4.08
CA GLU A 85 6.99 2.97 -4.02
C GLU A 85 6.80 3.46 -2.58
N ILE A 86 6.46 2.57 -1.64
CA ILE A 86 6.29 2.92 -0.22
C ILE A 86 7.60 3.44 0.38
N LYS A 87 8.75 2.85 0.02
CA LYS A 87 10.07 3.29 0.52
C LYS A 87 10.44 4.69 0.06
N LEU A 88 9.89 5.18 -1.06
CA LEU A 88 10.12 6.54 -1.52
C LEU A 88 9.57 7.61 -0.57
N LEU A 89 8.64 7.25 0.33
CA LEU A 89 8.14 8.16 1.37
C LEU A 89 9.21 8.59 2.37
N HIS A 90 10.30 7.84 2.46
CA HIS A 90 11.42 8.05 3.39
C HIS A 90 12.76 8.27 2.66
N ALA A 91 12.74 8.55 1.35
CA ALA A 91 13.95 8.63 0.52
C ALA A 91 14.93 9.75 0.88
N ASP A 92 14.54 10.67 1.78
CA ASP A 92 15.39 11.77 2.25
C ASP A 92 16.16 11.43 3.55
N GLU A 93 16.03 10.21 4.09
CA GLU A 93 16.79 9.71 5.26
C GLU A 93 18.05 8.94 4.79
N GLU A 94 19.08 9.67 4.31
CA GLU A 94 20.46 9.17 4.14
C GLU A 94 21.31 9.30 5.42
#